data_AF-A0AAP5N0Z4-F1
#
_entry.id   AF-A0AAP5N0Z4-F1
#
_cell.length_a   1.000
_cell.length_b   1.000
_cell.length_c   1.000
_cell.angle_alpha   90.00
_cell.angle_beta   90.00
_cell.angle_gamma   90.00
#
_symmetry.space_group_name_H-M   'P 1'
#
loop_
_entity.id
_entity.type
_entity.pdbx_description
1 polymer ?
#
loop_
_entity_poly.entity_id
_entity_poly.type
_entity_poly.pdbx_seq_one_letter_code
_entity_poly.pdbx_strand_id
1 'polypeptide(L)'
;MDKLALRKIKLLELLSLENREFNIIEISSYLGCTDRTVLKTIQCLKVDFESWKDNIEIINRDNKFIYLKKSIYFSLELIQLNYLKNSLTFNACNDIFHQRYVDTNTFASKNYVSYPTMNRRIKQLKPLLNKFKLLYLSKPRATFVGSEKQFRYFFIYFIGILIGEWNGPFQW
;
A
#
# COMPACT_ATOMS: atom_id res chain seq x y z
N MET A 1 2.39 -1.63 3.03
CA MET A 1 1.80 -0.30 3.27
C MET A 1 1.60 -0.10 4.77
N ASP A 2 1.70 1.12 5.26
CA ASP A 2 1.34 1.43 6.66
C ASP A 2 -0.19 1.50 6.86
N LYS A 3 -0.61 1.59 8.13
CA LYS A 3 -2.03 1.56 8.52
C LYS A 3 -2.81 2.78 8.00
N LEU A 4 -2.17 3.94 7.84
CA LEU A 4 -2.85 5.14 7.33
C LEU A 4 -3.06 5.00 5.83
N ALA A 5 -2.01 4.65 5.07
CA ALA A 5 -2.10 4.40 3.63
C ALA A 5 -3.17 3.34 3.29
N LEU A 6 -3.22 2.24 4.05
CA LEU A 6 -4.25 1.22 3.85
C LEU A 6 -5.67 1.75 4.09
N ARG A 7 -5.85 2.62 5.10
CA ARG A 7 -7.15 3.24 5.37
C ARG A 7 -7.56 4.22 4.28
N LYS A 8 -6.60 5.00 3.77
CA LYS A 8 -6.80 5.90 2.64
C LYS A 8 -7.28 5.13 1.41
N ILE A 9 -6.63 4.02 1.07
CA ILE A 9 -7.04 3.13 -0.04
C ILE A 9 -8.45 2.60 0.18
N LYS A 10 -8.75 2.02 1.35
CA LYS A 10 -10.09 1.49 1.65
C LYS A 10 -11.19 2.54 1.57
N LEU A 11 -10.89 3.78 1.98
CA LEU A 11 -11.81 4.90 1.85
C LEU A 11 -12.06 5.23 0.37
N LEU A 12 -11.01 5.28 -0.45
CA LEU A 12 -11.15 5.54 -1.88
C LEU A 12 -11.90 4.42 -2.61
N GLU A 13 -11.61 3.17 -2.28
CA GLU A 13 -12.34 2.00 -2.78
C GLU A 13 -13.84 2.17 -2.49
N LEU A 14 -14.23 2.41 -1.22
CA LEU A 14 -15.62 2.63 -0.82
C LEU A 14 -16.27 3.76 -1.62
N LEU A 15 -15.65 4.93 -1.65
CA LEU A 15 -16.21 6.11 -2.32
C LEU A 15 -16.27 5.96 -3.85
N SER A 16 -15.53 5.01 -4.42
CA SER A 16 -15.51 4.73 -5.86
C SER A 16 -16.52 3.69 -6.31
N LEU A 17 -17.11 2.93 -5.38
CA LEU A 17 -18.10 1.89 -5.70
C LEU A 17 -19.39 2.48 -6.28
N GLU A 18 -19.82 3.62 -5.74
CA GLU A 18 -21.08 4.26 -6.13
C GLU A 18 -20.88 5.75 -6.33
N ASN A 19 -21.48 6.29 -7.39
CA ASN A 19 -21.44 7.71 -7.69
C ASN A 19 -22.45 8.50 -6.84
N ARG A 20 -22.27 8.48 -5.50
CA ARG A 20 -23.14 9.15 -4.53
C ARG A 20 -22.39 9.71 -3.34
N GLU A 21 -23.09 10.54 -2.58
CA GLU A 21 -22.63 10.96 -1.26
C GLU A 21 -22.78 9.85 -0.22
N PHE A 22 -21.80 9.75 0.67
CA PHE A 22 -21.77 8.84 1.80
C PHE A 22 -21.86 9.62 3.10
N ASN A 23 -22.67 9.14 4.04
CA ASN A 23 -22.66 9.68 5.39
C ASN A 23 -21.38 9.25 6.13
N ILE A 24 -20.80 10.14 6.92
CA ILE A 24 -19.60 9.84 7.71
C ILE A 24 -19.77 8.63 8.62
N ILE A 25 -20.98 8.37 9.12
CA ILE A 25 -21.32 7.22 9.97
C ILE A 25 -21.22 5.91 9.17
N GLU A 26 -21.64 5.91 7.89
CA GLU A 26 -21.50 4.76 7.00
C GLU A 26 -20.02 4.44 6.79
N ILE A 27 -19.22 5.47 6.51
CA ILE A 27 -17.78 5.34 6.27
C ILE A 27 -17.06 4.86 7.53
N SER A 28 -17.37 5.45 8.68
CA SER A 28 -16.71 5.13 9.95
C SER A 28 -17.00 3.68 10.37
N SER A 29 -18.23 3.22 10.16
CA SER A 29 -18.65 1.82 10.33
C SER A 29 -17.89 0.89 9.39
N TYR A 30 -17.82 1.21 8.09
CA TYR A 30 -17.10 0.40 7.09
C TYR A 30 -15.60 0.30 7.38
N LEU A 31 -14.97 1.41 7.78
CA LEU A 31 -13.53 1.45 8.08
C LEU A 31 -13.18 0.94 9.49
N GLY A 32 -14.18 0.72 10.35
CA GLY A 32 -13.98 0.32 11.75
C GLY A 32 -13.19 1.36 12.55
N CYS A 33 -13.46 2.65 12.35
CA CYS A 33 -12.80 3.74 13.08
C CYS A 33 -13.78 4.87 13.40
N THR A 34 -13.35 5.88 14.17
CA THR A 34 -14.23 6.99 14.55
C THR A 34 -14.40 8.01 13.43
N ASP A 35 -15.51 8.75 13.43
CA ASP A 35 -15.77 9.86 12.50
C ASP A 35 -14.61 10.87 12.46
N ARG A 36 -14.07 11.23 13.65
CA ARG A 36 -12.88 12.08 13.76
C ARG A 36 -11.67 11.51 13.01
N THR A 37 -11.52 10.19 13.03
CA THR A 37 -10.45 9.49 12.30
C THR A 37 -10.69 9.49 10.80
N VAL A 38 -11.95 9.36 10.36
CA VAL A 38 -12.35 9.51 8.95
C VAL A 38 -12.00 10.91 8.44
N LEU A 39 -12.42 11.97 9.15
CA LEU A 39 -12.13 13.36 8.77
C LEU A 39 -10.63 13.64 8.64
N LYS A 40 -9.82 13.17 9.62
CA LYS A 40 -8.36 13.27 9.53
C LYS A 40 -7.81 12.52 8.32
N THR A 41 -8.36 11.34 8.01
CA THR A 41 -7.94 10.55 6.85
C THR A 41 -8.25 11.28 5.55
N ILE A 42 -9.41 11.92 5.44
CA ILE A 42 -9.80 12.77 4.31
C ILE A 42 -8.85 13.97 4.17
N GLN A 43 -8.54 14.67 5.26
CA GLN A 43 -7.57 15.78 5.22
C GLN A 43 -6.21 15.32 4.69
N CYS A 44 -5.71 14.18 5.17
CA CYS A 44 -4.47 13.62 4.66
C CYS A 44 -4.57 13.18 3.19
N LEU A 45 -5.72 12.71 2.72
CA LEU A 45 -5.95 12.38 1.31
C LEU A 45 -5.93 13.62 0.43
N LYS A 46 -6.57 14.71 0.86
CA LYS A 46 -6.57 15.99 0.13
C LYS A 46 -5.15 16.49 -0.11
N VAL A 47 -4.27 16.39 0.90
CA VAL A 47 -2.85 16.72 0.74
C VAL A 47 -2.16 15.81 -0.29
N ASP A 48 -2.43 14.51 -0.26
CA ASP A 48 -1.84 13.59 -1.24
C ASP A 48 -2.35 13.87 -2.67
N PHE A 49 -3.58 14.36 -2.81
CA PHE A 49 -4.22 14.65 -4.09
C PHE A 49 -3.64 15.86 -4.81
N GLU A 50 -2.81 16.68 -4.17
CA GLU A 50 -2.15 17.81 -4.82
C GLU A 50 -1.37 17.39 -6.07
N SER A 51 -0.83 16.16 -6.09
CA SER A 51 -0.14 15.59 -7.26
C SER A 51 -1.08 15.28 -8.44
N TRP A 52 -2.39 15.27 -8.21
CA TRP A 52 -3.43 14.91 -9.18
C TRP A 52 -4.67 15.83 -9.10
N LYS A 53 -4.49 17.07 -8.63
CA LYS A 53 -5.58 18.00 -8.28
C LYS A 53 -6.62 18.23 -9.39
N ASP A 54 -6.21 18.13 -10.66
CA ASP A 54 -7.11 18.32 -11.81
C ASP A 54 -7.94 17.07 -12.15
N ASN A 55 -7.62 15.93 -11.55
CA ASN A 55 -8.20 14.62 -11.87
C ASN A 55 -9.02 14.02 -10.73
N ILE A 56 -8.79 14.42 -9.48
CA ILE A 56 -9.45 13.82 -8.33
C ILE A 56 -9.58 14.80 -7.15
N GLU A 57 -10.74 14.75 -6.50
CA GLU A 57 -11.06 15.58 -5.34
C GLU A 57 -12.02 14.83 -4.40
N ILE A 58 -11.87 15.03 -3.08
CA ILE A 58 -12.89 14.65 -2.10
C ILE A 58 -13.66 15.90 -1.67
N ILE A 59 -14.96 15.90 -1.99
CA ILE A 59 -15.91 16.90 -1.52
C ILE A 59 -16.42 16.45 -0.15
N ASN A 60 -16.31 17.34 0.84
CA ASN A 60 -16.82 17.12 2.20
C ASN A 60 -17.75 18.27 2.56
N ARG A 61 -19.03 17.97 2.76
CA ARG A 61 -20.06 18.93 3.18
C ARG A 61 -20.40 18.72 4.65
N ASP A 62 -20.26 19.81 5.41
CA ASP A 62 -20.59 19.89 6.84
C ASP A 62 -19.96 18.79 7.72
N ASN A 63 -18.83 18.22 7.28
CA ASN A 63 -18.19 17.08 7.94
C ASN A 63 -19.09 15.84 8.09
N LYS A 64 -20.17 15.76 7.30
CA LYS A 64 -21.20 14.72 7.38
C LYS A 64 -21.34 13.95 6.08
N PHE A 65 -21.28 14.64 4.94
CA PHE A 65 -21.49 14.03 3.63
C PHE A 65 -20.22 14.11 2.80
N ILE A 66 -19.76 12.96 2.32
CA ILE A 66 -18.48 12.79 1.65
C ILE A 66 -18.72 12.19 0.27
N TYR A 67 -18.13 12.82 -0.75
CA TYR A 67 -18.23 12.39 -2.14
C TYR A 67 -16.87 12.43 -2.81
N LEU A 68 -16.56 11.42 -3.62
CA LEU A 68 -15.36 11.38 -4.43
C LEU A 68 -15.70 11.84 -5.85
N LYS A 69 -15.12 12.98 -6.25
CA LYS A 69 -15.17 13.45 -7.63
C LYS A 69 -13.87 13.03 -8.32
N LYS A 70 -13.95 12.26 -9.41
CA LYS A 70 -12.78 11.90 -10.21
C LYS A 70 -13.07 11.99 -11.70
N SER A 71 -12.03 12.25 -12.49
CA SER A 71 -12.09 12.11 -13.95
C SER A 71 -12.38 10.66 -14.34
N ILE A 72 -13.13 10.46 -15.42
CA ILE A 72 -13.47 9.13 -15.94
C ILE A 72 -12.22 8.32 -16.33
N TYR A 73 -11.15 9.02 -16.74
CA TYR A 73 -9.88 8.41 -17.13
C TYR A 73 -8.90 8.27 -15.96
N PHE A 74 -9.27 8.74 -14.77
CA PHE A 74 -8.39 8.66 -13.60
C PHE A 74 -8.56 7.33 -12.87
N SER A 75 -7.44 6.61 -12.76
CA SER A 75 -7.31 5.31 -12.10
C SER A 75 -6.86 5.48 -10.66
N LEU A 76 -7.59 4.87 -9.72
CA LEU A 76 -7.23 4.90 -8.29
C LEU A 76 -6.03 4.00 -7.99
N GLU A 77 -5.74 3.05 -8.87
CA GLU A 77 -4.56 2.19 -8.84
C GLU A 77 -3.27 3.02 -8.88
N LEU A 78 -3.26 4.19 -9.54
CA LEU A 78 -2.13 5.12 -9.51
C LEU A 78 -1.79 5.59 -8.08
N ILE A 79 -2.81 5.88 -7.28
CA ILE A 79 -2.65 6.31 -5.88
C ILE A 79 -2.17 5.13 -5.03
N GLN A 80 -2.78 3.96 -5.22
CA GLN A 80 -2.36 2.74 -4.53
C GLN A 80 -0.90 2.40 -4.82
N LEU A 81 -0.48 2.51 -6.08
CA LEU A 81 0.89 2.29 -6.52
C LEU A 81 1.85 3.30 -5.88
N ASN A 82 1.45 4.58 -5.83
CA ASN A 82 2.24 5.60 -5.15
C ASN A 82 2.47 5.26 -3.66
N TYR A 83 1.42 4.84 -2.94
CA TYR A 83 1.59 4.40 -1.53
C TYR A 83 2.43 3.13 -1.39
N LEU A 84 2.36 2.22 -2.36
CA LEU A 84 3.15 1.00 -2.33
C LEU A 84 4.63 1.29 -2.52
N LYS A 85 4.98 2.08 -3.55
CA LYS A 85 6.36 2.49 -3.86
C LYS A 85 7.00 3.28 -2.72
N ASN A 86 6.22 4.08 -2.00
CA ASN A 86 6.70 4.81 -0.83
C ASN A 86 6.71 3.98 0.47
N SER A 87 6.28 2.71 0.43
CA SER A 87 6.24 1.87 1.62
C SER A 87 7.62 1.28 1.96
N LEU A 88 8.07 1.49 3.21
CA LEU A 88 9.30 0.88 3.73
C LEU A 88 9.37 -0.64 3.54
N THR A 89 8.25 -1.34 3.70
CA THR A 89 8.20 -2.80 3.52
C THR A 89 8.47 -3.18 2.06
N PHE A 90 7.95 -2.40 1.13
CA PHE A 90 8.14 -2.64 -0.30
C PHE A 90 9.58 -2.31 -0.72
N ASN A 91 10.13 -1.20 -0.23
CA ASN A 91 11.53 -0.84 -0.46
C ASN A 91 12.49 -1.89 0.12
N ALA A 92 12.17 -2.45 1.30
CA ALA A 92 12.93 -3.57 1.86
C ALA A 92 12.89 -4.80 0.96
N CYS A 93 11.71 -5.18 0.42
CA CYS A 93 11.62 -6.28 -0.54
C CYS A 93 12.47 -6.01 -1.78
N ASN A 94 12.35 -4.80 -2.35
CA ASN A 94 13.10 -4.40 -3.53
C ASN A 94 14.62 -4.50 -3.31
N ASP A 95 15.10 -4.07 -2.14
CA ASP A 95 16.51 -4.17 -1.78
C ASP A 95 16.94 -5.62 -1.53
N ILE A 96 16.08 -6.47 -0.94
CA ILE A 96 16.38 -7.90 -0.76
C ILE A 96 16.54 -8.57 -2.13
N PHE A 97 15.60 -8.34 -3.05
CA PHE A 97 15.63 -8.90 -4.40
C PHE A 97 16.88 -8.54 -5.18
N HIS A 98 17.26 -7.26 -5.14
CA HIS A 98 18.43 -6.75 -5.86
C HIS A 98 19.74 -6.98 -5.10
N GLN A 99 19.72 -7.77 -4.02
CA GLN A 99 20.90 -7.99 -3.18
C GLN A 99 21.56 -6.67 -2.76
N ARG A 100 20.75 -5.68 -2.37
CA ARG A 100 21.16 -4.40 -1.77
C ARG A 100 20.82 -4.34 -0.28
N TYR A 101 20.01 -5.28 0.21
CA TYR A 101 19.71 -5.44 1.62
C TYR A 101 20.85 -6.19 2.32
N VAL A 102 21.57 -5.50 3.21
CA VAL A 102 22.67 -6.10 3.99
C VAL A 102 22.07 -6.85 5.17
N ASP A 103 21.44 -6.11 6.08
CA ASP A 103 20.78 -6.63 7.27
C ASP A 103 19.68 -5.65 7.73
N THR A 104 18.81 -6.13 8.61
CA THR A 104 17.65 -5.35 9.08
C THR A 104 18.03 -4.14 9.91
N ASN A 105 19.15 -4.17 10.62
CA ASN A 105 19.60 -3.03 11.42
C ASN A 105 20.07 -1.89 10.50
N THR A 106 20.93 -2.20 9.52
CA THR A 106 21.41 -1.23 8.54
C THR A 106 20.26 -0.60 7.74
N PHE A 107 19.32 -1.42 7.25
CA PHE A 107 18.16 -0.89 6.52
C PHE A 107 17.27 0.00 7.40
N ALA A 108 17.05 -0.40 8.65
CA ALA A 108 16.22 0.37 9.59
C ALA A 108 16.84 1.75 9.88
N SER A 109 18.14 1.79 10.17
CA SER A 109 18.88 3.03 10.41
C SER A 109 18.85 3.96 9.20
N LYS A 110 19.08 3.44 7.97
CA LYS A 110 19.03 4.24 6.73
C LYS A 110 17.66 4.87 6.48
N ASN A 111 16.60 4.23 6.95
CA ASN A 111 15.21 4.68 6.74
C ASN A 111 14.61 5.33 8.01
N TYR A 112 15.45 5.73 8.98
CA TYR A 112 15.04 6.43 10.20
C TYR A 112 13.93 5.69 10.99
N VAL A 113 14.01 4.36 11.04
CA VAL A 113 13.09 3.52 11.84
C VAL A 113 13.86 2.60 12.78
N SER A 114 13.24 2.19 13.88
CA SER A 114 13.87 1.26 14.81
C SER A 114 13.93 -0.16 14.26
N TYR A 115 15.00 -0.90 14.59
CA TYR A 115 15.16 -2.31 14.22
C TYR A 115 13.93 -3.17 14.59
N PRO A 116 13.35 -3.10 15.81
CA PRO A 116 12.16 -3.89 16.14
C PRO A 116 10.97 -3.59 15.24
N THR A 117 10.78 -2.31 14.87
CA THR A 117 9.71 -1.88 13.95
C THR A 117 9.90 -2.46 12.56
N MET A 118 11.12 -2.37 12.02
CA MET A 118 11.43 -2.90 10.69
C MET A 118 11.35 -4.42 10.66
N ASN A 119 11.89 -5.10 11.68
CA ASN A 119 11.83 -6.55 11.80
C ASN A 119 10.37 -7.06 11.85
N ARG A 120 9.48 -6.36 12.59
CA ARG A 120 8.04 -6.66 12.59
C ARG A 120 7.43 -6.51 11.19
N ARG A 121 7.77 -5.43 10.47
CA ARG A 121 7.28 -5.21 9.09
C ARG A 121 7.72 -6.30 8.12
N ILE A 122 8.97 -6.79 8.22
CA ILE A 122 9.46 -7.90 7.39
C ILE A 122 8.74 -9.20 7.75
N LYS A 123 8.54 -9.48 9.04
CA LYS A 123 7.80 -10.68 9.48
C LYS A 123 6.36 -10.70 8.96
N GLN A 124 5.74 -9.54 8.76
CA GLN A 124 4.41 -9.44 8.14
C GLN A 124 4.38 -9.85 6.66
N LEU A 125 5.52 -10.01 5.99
CA LEU A 125 5.60 -10.55 4.63
C LEU A 125 5.42 -12.06 4.57
N LYS A 126 5.61 -12.77 5.69
CA LYS A 126 5.55 -14.24 5.72
C LYS A 126 4.29 -14.82 5.06
N PRO A 127 3.07 -14.34 5.35
CA PRO A 127 1.86 -14.87 4.70
C PRO A 127 1.88 -14.69 3.17
N LEU A 128 2.41 -13.57 2.68
CA LEU A 128 2.56 -13.33 1.24
C LEU A 128 3.60 -14.28 0.65
N LEU A 129 4.80 -14.36 1.22
CA LEU A 129 5.87 -15.24 0.75
C LEU A 129 5.43 -16.71 0.73
N ASN A 130 4.66 -17.15 1.74
CA ASN A 130 4.12 -18.51 1.81
C ASN A 130 3.20 -18.83 0.62
N LYS A 131 2.41 -17.86 0.11
CA LYS A 131 1.58 -18.06 -1.10
C LYS A 131 2.43 -18.37 -2.34
N PHE A 132 3.66 -17.85 -2.36
CA PHE A 132 4.66 -18.11 -3.41
C PHE A 132 5.63 -19.24 -3.04
N LYS A 133 5.40 -19.98 -1.94
CA LYS A 133 6.33 -21.00 -1.43
C LYS A 133 7.77 -20.49 -1.24
N LEU A 134 7.89 -19.24 -0.81
CA LEU A 134 9.15 -18.59 -0.49
C LEU A 134 9.31 -18.42 1.03
N LEU A 135 10.57 -18.45 1.47
CA LEU A 135 10.96 -18.21 2.85
C LEU A 135 11.87 -16.99 2.92
N TYR A 136 11.70 -16.16 3.94
CA TYR A 136 12.66 -15.12 4.25
C TYR A 136 13.73 -15.66 5.21
N LEU A 137 15.00 -15.60 4.79
CA LEU A 137 16.15 -15.87 5.65
C LEU A 137 16.85 -14.55 5.95
N SER A 138 17.22 -14.31 7.21
CA SER A 138 17.94 -13.10 7.63
C SER A 138 19.44 -13.30 7.79
N LYS A 139 19.92 -14.56 7.73
CA LYS A 139 21.33 -14.93 7.91
C LYS A 139 21.75 -15.97 6.86
N PRO A 140 23.02 -15.95 6.40
CA PRO A 140 24.07 -14.96 6.70
C PRO A 140 23.79 -13.59 6.08
N ARG A 141 22.92 -13.53 5.07
CA ARG A 141 22.43 -12.33 4.42
C ARG A 141 20.91 -12.42 4.26
N ALA A 142 20.23 -11.28 4.32
CA ALA A 142 18.80 -11.20 4.06
C ALA A 142 18.48 -11.63 2.62
N THR A 143 17.65 -12.65 2.44
CA THR A 143 17.27 -13.17 1.12
C THR A 143 15.90 -13.87 1.15
N PHE A 144 15.32 -14.07 -0.03
CA PHE A 144 14.18 -14.95 -0.23
C PHE A 144 14.64 -16.26 -0.84
N VAL A 145 14.22 -17.39 -0.26
CA VAL A 145 14.63 -18.74 -0.67
C VAL A 145 13.41 -19.57 -1.05
N GLY A 146 13.53 -20.28 -2.16
CA GLY A 146 12.59 -21.28 -2.66
C GLY A 146 13.10 -21.83 -3.99
N SER A 147 12.29 -22.63 -4.68
CA SER A 147 12.67 -23.09 -6.03
C SER A 147 12.83 -21.89 -6.98
N GLU A 148 13.79 -21.96 -7.90
CA GLU A 148 14.04 -20.92 -8.91
C GLU A 148 12.76 -20.47 -9.63
N LYS A 149 11.88 -21.42 -10.00
CA LYS A 149 10.58 -21.14 -10.63
C LYS A 149 9.70 -20.22 -9.77
N GLN A 150 9.61 -20.49 -8.47
CA GLN A 150 8.80 -19.71 -7.53
C GLN A 150 9.43 -18.34 -7.25
N PHE A 151 10.75 -18.28 -7.15
CA PHE A 151 11.47 -17.02 -7.01
C PHE A 151 11.24 -16.12 -8.22
N ARG A 152 11.41 -16.64 -9.45
CA ARG A 152 11.10 -15.91 -10.69
C ARG A 152 9.65 -15.48 -10.77
N TYR A 153 8.71 -16.35 -10.39
CA TYR A 153 7.29 -16.02 -10.40
C TYR A 153 6.97 -14.85 -9.46
N PHE A 154 7.49 -14.89 -8.23
CA PHE A 154 7.34 -13.79 -7.28
C PHE A 154 8.06 -12.51 -7.74
N PHE A 155 9.23 -12.63 -8.36
CA PHE A 155 9.97 -11.50 -8.91
C PHE A 155 9.21 -10.82 -10.05
N ILE A 156 8.66 -11.59 -11.00
CA ILE A 156 7.84 -11.05 -12.10
C ILE A 156 6.60 -10.35 -11.53
N TYR A 157 5.92 -10.96 -10.56
CA TYR A 157 4.81 -10.33 -9.84
C TYR A 157 5.23 -8.99 -9.20
N PHE A 158 6.37 -8.97 -8.51
CA PHE A 158 6.87 -7.78 -7.81
C PHE A 158 7.32 -6.66 -8.76
N ILE A 159 8.07 -6.98 -9.82
CA ILE A 159 8.47 -6.03 -10.86
C ILE A 159 7.24 -5.52 -11.61
N GLY A 160 6.29 -6.39 -11.90
CA GLY A 160 5.04 -6.02 -12.54
C GLY A 160 4.27 -4.94 -11.76
N ILE A 161 4.26 -5.05 -10.44
CA ILE A 161 3.76 -3.99 -9.55
C ILE A 161 4.60 -2.71 -9.70
N LEU A 162 5.93 -2.80 -9.69
CA LEU A 162 6.83 -1.63 -9.79
C LEU A 162 6.60 -0.81 -11.06
N ILE A 163 6.46 -1.45 -12.21
CA ILE A 163 6.27 -0.78 -13.50
C ILE A 163 4.84 -0.25 -13.66
N GLY A 164 3.89 -0.70 -12.83
CA GLY A 164 2.49 -0.29 -12.92
C GLY A 164 1.74 -0.93 -14.10
N GLU A 165 2.32 -1.97 -14.72
CA GLU A 165 1.80 -2.62 -15.92
C GLU A 165 1.27 -4.05 -15.67
N TRP A 166 1.29 -4.52 -14.41
CA TRP A 166 0.83 -5.88 -14.12
C TRP A 166 -0.67 -5.98 -13.91
N ASN A 167 -1.36 -6.45 -14.95
CA ASN A 167 -2.77 -6.85 -14.92
C ASN A 167 -2.98 -8.30 -14.47
N GLY A 168 -1.91 -9.04 -14.15
CA GLY A 168 -1.94 -10.46 -13.77
C GLY A 168 -2.52 -11.41 -14.85
N PRO A 169 -2.07 -12.68 -14.94
CA PRO A 169 -2.73 -13.65 -15.81
C PRO A 169 -3.97 -14.29 -15.18
N PHE A 170 -4.26 -14.05 -13.88
CA PHE A 170 -5.38 -14.70 -13.18
C PHE A 170 -6.01 -13.76 -12.16
N GLN A 171 -7.23 -13.31 -12.43
CA GLN A 171 -8.14 -12.76 -11.43
C GLN A 171 -8.93 -13.93 -10.80
N TRP A 172 -9.02 -13.96 -9.47
CA TRP A 172 -9.87 -14.89 -8.71
C TRP A 172 -11.04 -14.11 -8.11
#